data_AF-A0A815X0R8-F1
#
_entry.id   AF-A0A815X0R8-F1
#
_cell.length_a   1.000
_cell.length_b   1.000
_cell.length_c   1.000
_cell.angle_alpha   90.00
_cell.angle_beta   90.00
_cell.angle_gamma   90.00
#
_symmetry.space_group_name_H-M   'P 1'
#
loop_
_entity.id
_entity.type
_entity.pdbx_description
1 polymer ?
#
loop_
_entity_poly.entity_id
_entity_poly.type
_entity_poly.pdbx_seq_one_letter_code
_entity_poly.pdbx_strand_id
1 'polypeptide(L)'
;MTDFEPGLIKAIKDQFPSTTHTGCFLHHTQAVFKKANSLGLSGDYKRDADVRSCVRKLMSLPLLPVYKIKSAFQYLANDHRDCLDPLFPRL
;
A
#
# COMPACT_ATOMS: atom_id res chain seq x y z
N MET A 1 -14.20 -10.06 3.14
CA MET A 1 -13.20 -8.98 2.93
C MET A 1 -12.09 -9.19 3.96
N THR A 2 -10.85 -9.38 3.52
CA THR A 2 -9.69 -9.66 4.40
C THR A 2 -8.49 -8.82 3.98
N ASP A 3 -7.32 -9.03 4.58
CA ASP A 3 -6.06 -8.53 4.04
C ASP A 3 -5.65 -9.28 2.75
N PHE A 4 -4.43 -9.04 2.28
CA PHE A 4 -3.91 -9.54 0.99
C PHE A 4 -2.96 -10.73 1.17
N GLU A 5 -3.04 -11.48 2.27
CA GLU A 5 -2.17 -12.64 2.49
C GLU A 5 -2.49 -13.77 1.47
N PRO A 6 -1.51 -14.25 0.69
CA PRO A 6 -1.75 -15.29 -0.32
C PRO A 6 -2.35 -16.57 0.25
N GLY A 7 -1.93 -16.96 1.46
CA GLY A 7 -2.47 -18.14 2.16
C GLY A 7 -3.96 -18.01 2.47
N LEU A 8 -4.38 -16.85 2.98
CA LEU A 8 -5.78 -16.58 3.27
C LEU A 8 -6.63 -16.48 2.00
N ILE A 9 -6.12 -15.81 0.95
CA ILE A 9 -6.78 -15.75 -0.35
C ILE A 9 -7.01 -17.16 -0.92
N LYS A 10 -5.98 -18.02 -0.83
CA LYS A 10 -6.08 -19.41 -1.28
C LYS A 10 -7.09 -20.21 -0.46
N ALA A 11 -7.01 -20.14 0.87
CA ALA A 11 -7.94 -20.86 1.76
C ALA A 11 -9.40 -20.45 1.52
N ILE A 12 -9.67 -19.16 1.28
CA ILE A 12 -11.02 -18.68 0.96
C ILE A 12 -11.50 -19.26 -0.38
N LYS A 13 -10.65 -19.27 -1.40
CA LYS A 13 -10.99 -19.84 -2.72
C LYS A 13 -11.25 -21.34 -2.64
N ASP A 14 -10.46 -22.07 -1.85
CA ASP A 14 -10.57 -23.52 -1.71
C ASP A 14 -11.84 -23.90 -0.93
N GLN A 15 -12.15 -23.19 0.17
CA GLN A 15 -13.28 -23.52 1.05
C GLN A 15 -14.61 -22.88 0.58
N PHE A 16 -14.56 -21.76 -0.13
CA PHE A 16 -15.72 -20.98 -0.58
C PHE A 16 -15.59 -20.58 -2.06
N PRO A 17 -15.58 -21.55 -3.00
CA PRO A 17 -15.27 -21.30 -4.41
C PRO A 17 -16.24 -20.34 -5.13
N SER A 18 -17.48 -20.25 -4.66
CA SER A 18 -18.49 -19.34 -5.22
C SER A 18 -18.38 -17.91 -4.69
N THR A 19 -17.48 -17.64 -3.74
CA THR A 19 -17.33 -16.31 -3.13
C THR A 19 -16.27 -15.50 -3.86
N THR A 20 -16.56 -14.21 -4.08
CA THR A 20 -15.55 -13.26 -4.54
C THR A 20 -14.76 -12.75 -3.34
N HIS A 21 -13.45 -13.00 -3.34
CA HIS A 21 -12.54 -12.36 -2.39
C HIS A 21 -12.31 -10.90 -2.79
N THR A 22 -12.46 -9.99 -1.84
CA THR A 22 -12.13 -8.57 -2.00
C THR A 22 -11.15 -8.19 -0.89
N GLY A 23 -10.06 -7.53 -1.28
CA GLY A 23 -9.12 -6.94 -0.35
C GLY A 23 -9.73 -5.76 0.41
N CYS A 24 -9.33 -5.58 1.66
CA CYS A 24 -9.82 -4.50 2.51
C CYS A 24 -8.95 -3.25 2.36
N PHE A 25 -9.57 -2.11 1.99
CA PHE A 25 -8.88 -0.82 1.96
C PHE A 25 -8.29 -0.42 3.32
N LEU A 26 -8.99 -0.70 4.43
CA LEU A 26 -8.49 -0.41 5.77
C LEU A 26 -7.23 -1.22 6.09
N HIS A 27 -7.18 -2.51 5.75
CA HIS A 27 -5.97 -3.32 5.94
C HIS A 27 -4.81 -2.84 5.05
N HIS A 28 -5.11 -2.41 3.81
CA HIS A 28 -4.10 -1.80 2.93
C HIS A 28 -3.49 -0.54 3.57
N THR A 29 -4.31 0.41 4.00
CA THR A 29 -3.80 1.66 4.58
C THR A 29 -3.04 1.42 5.87
N GLN A 30 -3.52 0.51 6.73
CA GLN A 30 -2.79 0.09 7.92
C GLN A 30 -1.44 -0.55 7.59
N ALA A 31 -1.36 -1.40 6.57
CA ALA A 31 -0.10 -2.03 6.15
C ALA A 31 0.92 -0.99 5.68
N VAL A 32 0.50 -0.03 4.85
CA VAL A 32 1.34 1.08 4.40
C VAL A 32 1.82 1.92 5.59
N PHE A 33 0.93 2.26 6.52
CA PHE A 33 1.30 3.05 7.71
C PHE A 33 2.26 2.30 8.64
N LYS A 34 2.01 1.01 8.90
CA LYS A 34 2.91 0.16 9.69
C LYS A 34 4.29 0.06 9.06
N LYS A 35 4.35 -0.06 7.73
CA LYS A 35 5.62 -0.05 7.00
C LYS A 35 6.35 1.29 7.17
N ALA A 36 5.67 2.42 6.96
CA ALA A 36 6.24 3.74 7.20
C ALA A 36 6.79 3.90 8.62
N ASN A 37 6.04 3.45 9.62
CA ASN A 37 6.48 3.48 11.02
C ASN A 37 7.70 2.59 11.27
N SER A 38 7.74 1.38 10.71
CA SER A 38 8.88 0.47 10.84
C SER A 38 10.20 1.02 10.27
N LEU A 39 10.10 2.08 9.45
CA LEU A 39 11.21 2.74 8.80
C LEU A 39 11.57 4.08 9.47
N GLY A 40 10.99 4.39 10.63
CA GLY A 40 11.25 5.62 11.38
C GLY A 40 10.48 6.85 10.90
N LEU A 41 9.64 6.73 9.87
CA LEU A 41 8.91 7.87 9.28
C LEU A 41 7.74 8.36 10.14
N SER A 42 7.47 7.78 11.32
CA SER A 42 6.34 8.18 12.16
C SER A 42 6.39 9.66 12.58
N GLY A 43 7.60 10.17 12.83
CA GLY A 43 7.81 11.57 13.18
C GLY A 43 7.60 12.49 11.98
N ASP A 44 8.19 12.12 10.84
CA ASP A 44 8.14 12.93 9.62
C ASP A 44 6.74 12.94 9.01
N TYR A 45 6.02 11.82 9.05
CA TYR A 45 4.60 11.78 8.69
C TYR A 45 3.73 12.81 9.47
N LYS A 46 4.12 13.16 10.71
CA LYS A 46 3.40 14.18 11.50
C LYS A 46 3.82 15.59 11.13
N ARG A 47 5.11 15.83 10.90
CA ARG A 47 5.71 17.17 10.76
C ARG A 47 5.90 17.63 9.32
N ASP A 48 6.15 16.70 8.42
CA ASP A 48 6.49 16.92 7.02
C ASP A 48 5.26 16.64 6.13
N ALA A 49 4.84 17.67 5.39
CA ALA A 49 3.68 17.59 4.51
C ALA A 49 3.94 16.72 3.27
N ASP A 50 5.17 16.69 2.77
CA ASP A 50 5.57 15.93 1.58
C ASP A 50 5.66 14.45 1.90
N VAL A 51 6.25 14.10 3.06
CA VAL A 51 6.26 12.71 3.56
C VAL A 51 4.84 12.19 3.76
N ARG A 52 4.00 12.99 4.43
CA ARG A 52 2.59 12.66 4.62
C ARG A 52 1.83 12.52 3.30
N SER A 53 2.08 13.40 2.34
CA SER A 53 1.48 13.36 1.01
C SER A 53 1.85 12.07 0.27
N CYS A 54 3.13 11.71 0.25
CA CYS A 54 3.62 10.48 -0.39
C CYS A 54 3.03 9.21 0.24
N VAL A 55 3.02 9.12 1.58
CA VAL A 55 2.40 7.98 2.28
C VAL A 55 0.91 7.88 1.95
N ARG A 56 0.18 9.00 1.89
CA ARG A 56 -1.25 9.01 1.52
C ARG A 56 -1.48 8.67 0.04
N LYS A 57 -0.60 9.08 -0.87
CA LYS A 57 -0.65 8.68 -2.29
C LYS A 57 -0.50 7.15 -2.42
N LEU A 58 0.44 6.53 -1.70
CA LEU A 58 0.56 5.06 -1.63
C LEU A 58 -0.69 4.38 -1.06
N MET A 59 -1.27 4.94 0.00
CA MET A 59 -2.53 4.46 0.59
C MET A 59 -3.68 4.51 -0.42
N SER A 60 -3.68 5.49 -1.34
CA SER A 60 -4.73 5.66 -2.34
C SER A 60 -4.60 4.79 -3.59
N LEU A 61 -3.46 4.10 -3.81
CA LEU A 61 -3.22 3.31 -5.02
C LEU A 61 -4.35 2.31 -5.36
N PRO A 62 -4.95 1.56 -4.41
CA PRO A 62 -6.05 0.64 -4.71
C PRO A 62 -7.34 1.31 -5.19
N LEU A 63 -7.45 2.64 -5.07
CA LEU A 63 -8.61 3.41 -5.54
C LEU A 63 -8.52 3.74 -7.04
N LEU A 64 -7.37 3.47 -7.67
CA LEU A 64 -7.21 3.64 -9.11
C LEU A 64 -7.80 2.45 -9.87
N PRO A 65 -8.20 2.65 -11.15
CA PRO A 65 -8.47 1.53 -12.03
C PRO A 65 -7.28 0.57 -12.07
N VAL A 66 -7.53 -0.74 -12.06
CA VAL A 66 -6.50 -1.80 -11.95
C VAL A 66 -5.33 -1.59 -12.93
N TYR A 67 -5.64 -1.21 -14.17
CA TYR A 67 -4.64 -0.99 -15.22
C TYR A 67 -3.72 0.24 -14.98
N LYS A 68 -4.09 1.15 -14.07
CA LYS A 68 -3.29 2.34 -13.70
C LYS A 68 -2.46 2.14 -12.44
N ILE A 69 -2.73 1.10 -11.63
CA ILE A 69 -2.07 0.93 -10.33
C ILE A 69 -0.55 0.80 -10.51
N LYS A 70 -0.09 -0.04 -11.46
CA LYS A 70 1.33 -0.26 -11.73
C LYS A 70 2.03 1.01 -12.19
N SER A 71 1.46 1.74 -13.15
CA SER A 71 2.06 2.97 -13.67
C SER A 71 2.07 4.08 -12.62
N ALA A 72 1.01 4.20 -11.81
CA ALA A 72 0.95 5.18 -10.74
C ALA A 72 1.98 4.87 -9.64
N PHE A 73 2.16 3.59 -9.29
CA PHE A 73 3.21 3.18 -8.35
C PHE A 73 4.60 3.54 -8.88
N GLN A 74 4.88 3.25 -10.16
CA GLN A 74 6.16 3.60 -10.79
C GLN A 74 6.37 5.12 -10.85
N TYR A 75 5.33 5.89 -11.17
CA TYR A 75 5.39 7.35 -11.12
C TYR A 75 5.78 7.85 -9.73
N LEU A 76 5.11 7.34 -8.68
CA LEU A 76 5.44 7.70 -7.31
C LEU A 76 6.90 7.33 -6.98
N ALA A 77 7.33 6.11 -7.30
CA ALA A 77 8.69 5.62 -7.05
C ALA A 77 9.78 6.50 -7.69
N ASN A 78 9.52 7.03 -8.88
CA ASN A 78 10.49 7.86 -9.61
C ASN A 78 10.46 9.34 -9.21
N ASP A 79 9.26 9.92 -9.02
CA ASP A 79 9.05 11.36 -8.78
C ASP A 79 9.22 11.74 -7.29
N HIS A 80 9.04 10.77 -6.39
CA HIS A 80 9.15 10.97 -4.95
C HIS A 80 10.18 10.03 -4.32
N ARG A 81 11.29 9.80 -5.03
CA ARG A 81 12.35 8.87 -4.60
C ARG A 81 12.84 9.19 -3.20
N ASP A 82 13.09 10.47 -2.89
CA ASP A 82 13.55 10.91 -1.56
C ASP A 82 12.62 10.50 -0.41
N CYS A 83 11.31 10.44 -0.67
CA CYS A 83 10.32 10.02 0.32
C CYS A 83 10.05 8.50 0.30
N LEU A 84 10.20 7.85 -0.85
CA LEU A 84 9.87 6.43 -1.04
C LEU A 84 11.05 5.50 -0.87
N ASP A 85 12.29 5.97 -1.00
CA ASP A 85 13.51 5.22 -0.77
C ASP A 85 13.50 4.53 0.60
N PRO A 86 13.07 5.18 1.70
CA PRO A 86 12.90 4.47 2.96
C PRO A 86 11.86 3.33 2.86
N LEU A 87 10.73 3.58 2.17
CA LEU A 87 9.60 2.63 2.05
C LEU A 87 9.92 1.42 1.17
N PHE A 88 10.71 1.63 0.12
CA PHE A 88 11.06 0.65 -0.89
C PHE A 88 12.53 0.81 -1.35
N PRO A 89 13.50 0.44 -0.50
CA PRO A 89 14.94 0.70 -0.73
C PRO A 89 15.57 -0.13 -1.87
N ARG A 90 14.77 -0.87 -2.64
CA ARG A 90 15.21 -1.74 -3.76
C ARG A 90 14.36 -1.56 -5.02
N LEU A 91 13.63 -0.45 -5.12
CA LEU A 91 12.99 -0.04 -6.38
C LEU A 91 13.97 0.69 -7.28
#